data_AF-A0A7T6Z5N5-F1
#
_entry.id   AF-A0A7T6Z5N5-F1
#
_cell.length_a   1.000
_cell.length_b   1.000
_cell.length_c   1.000
_cell.angle_alpha   90.00
_cell.angle_beta   90.00
_cell.angle_gamma   90.00
#
_symmetry.space_group_name_H-M   'P 1'
#
loop_
_entity.id
_entity.type
_entity.pdbx_description
1 polymer ?
#
loop_
_entity_poly.entity_id
_entity_poly.type
_entity_poly.pdbx_seq_one_letter_code
_entity_poly.pdbx_strand_id
1 'polypeptide(L)'
;METKLARITELAKNNSDMTFTSLAHLLNSEYLMQCHHQLPNRKAPGVKGTTKMTYEQNLEENIEDLVLRMKQKSYCPSPAKRVYIPKDEKGKKRPLGIPEHEDKIVQKGMAPILNAIYENDFLDCSFGFRPQRNCHDALKVLNVYIEKRPVSYIVDVDIKGFFDHVDHKWMMAFLRERIVDPSFLRIIARFLKGGYMEQAKHYKTESGTPQGNLISPILANVYLHYVLDLWFERHVKKRIKGQAYLVRYADDFVCCFQYQEDAYAFYDALKLRLNKFNLEVAEDKTKIISFGRFAEENHKRAGKGNPPTFDFLGFTHYCSKSKEGKFRVKRKTSKKKMASKLKRNNEWLKANRHLDMKDIVRKLSRSLQGYYNYYCITDNVTTVVKFQNAVIQQFFKWMNRRSQRKSFGWEKFRLFLMKFPLPNPRAKVNIYELRNHISYIL
;
A
#
# COMPACT_ATOMS: atom_id res chain seq x y z
N MET A 1 9.05 -15.45 22.09
CA MET A 1 8.76 -14.07 21.65
C MET A 1 7.31 -13.83 21.30
N GLU A 2 6.62 -14.76 20.61
CA GLU A 2 5.18 -14.64 20.34
C GLU A 2 4.34 -14.43 21.60
N THR A 3 4.66 -15.13 22.69
CA THR A 3 4.02 -14.94 24.01
C THR A 3 4.25 -13.55 24.61
N LYS A 4 5.44 -12.96 24.44
CA LYS A 4 5.75 -11.61 24.91
C LYS A 4 5.04 -10.53 24.07
N LEU A 5 4.98 -10.71 22.75
CA LEU A 5 4.24 -9.82 21.86
C LEU A 5 2.73 -9.90 22.10
N ALA A 6 2.18 -11.10 22.32
CA ALA A 6 0.79 -11.29 22.68
C ALA A 6 0.44 -10.55 23.98
N ARG A 7 1.30 -10.64 25.00
CA ARG A 7 1.15 -9.90 26.25
C ARG A 7 1.17 -8.38 26.05
N ILE A 8 2.05 -7.86 25.18
CA ILE A 8 2.06 -6.42 24.83
C ILE A 8 0.74 -6.01 24.17
N THR A 9 0.25 -6.83 23.23
CA THR A 9 -1.04 -6.60 22.57
C THR A 9 -2.20 -6.62 23.57
N GLU A 10 -2.21 -7.55 24.51
CA GLU A 10 -3.24 -7.62 25.57
C GLU A 10 -3.19 -6.41 26.49
N LEU A 11 -2.00 -6.00 26.92
CA LEU A 11 -1.82 -4.80 27.75
C LEU A 11 -2.26 -3.54 27.02
N ALA A 12 -1.89 -3.40 25.74
CA ALA A 12 -2.32 -2.29 24.89
C ALA A 12 -3.85 -2.27 24.69
N LYS A 13 -4.49 -3.45 24.64
CA LYS A 13 -5.93 -3.57 24.47
C LYS A 13 -6.71 -3.23 25.74
N ASN A 14 -6.21 -3.67 26.90
CA ASN A 14 -6.91 -3.49 28.18
C ASN A 14 -6.77 -2.07 28.73
N ASN A 15 -5.67 -1.37 28.42
CA ASN A 15 -5.40 -0.02 28.90
C ASN A 15 -4.98 0.91 27.76
N SER A 16 -5.92 1.72 27.25
CA SER A 16 -5.68 2.67 26.16
C SER A 16 -4.68 3.79 26.50
N ASP A 17 -4.45 4.08 27.77
CA ASP A 17 -3.54 5.16 28.20
C ASP A 17 -2.18 4.63 28.68
N MET A 18 -1.96 3.31 28.59
CA MET A 18 -0.73 2.69 29.06
C MET A 18 0.46 3.05 28.17
N THR A 19 1.52 3.54 28.81
CA THR A 19 2.79 3.83 28.17
C THR A 19 3.78 2.67 28.34
N PHE A 20 4.48 2.32 27.26
CA PHE A 20 5.48 1.26 27.26
C PHE A 20 6.88 1.83 27.53
N THR A 21 7.48 1.43 28.67
CA THR A 21 8.75 1.96 29.17
C THR A 21 9.96 1.08 28.86
N SER A 22 9.76 -0.21 28.57
CA SER A 22 10.83 -1.17 28.31
C SER A 22 10.48 -2.04 27.10
N LEU A 23 10.97 -1.66 25.92
CA LEU A 23 10.75 -2.35 24.65
C LEU A 23 12.07 -2.79 24.00
N ALA A 24 13.15 -2.03 24.19
CA ALA A 24 14.46 -2.33 23.59
C ALA A 24 15.02 -3.68 24.04
N HIS A 25 14.69 -4.15 25.25
CA HIS A 25 15.11 -5.45 25.76
C HIS A 25 14.53 -6.64 24.97
N LEU A 26 13.45 -6.43 24.20
CA LEU A 26 12.84 -7.44 23.35
C LEU A 26 13.69 -7.74 22.10
N LEU A 27 14.59 -6.83 21.73
CA LEU A 27 15.52 -6.98 20.62
C LEU A 27 16.78 -7.74 21.10
N ASN A 28 16.59 -8.97 21.57
CA ASN A 28 17.66 -9.86 22.03
C ASN A 28 18.25 -10.71 20.87
N SER A 29 19.37 -11.39 21.12
CA SER A 29 20.10 -12.15 20.09
C SER A 29 19.22 -13.21 19.43
N GLU A 30 18.48 -13.99 20.22
CA GLU A 30 17.53 -15.00 19.73
C GLU A 30 16.48 -14.40 18.77
N TYR A 31 15.89 -13.26 19.13
CA TYR A 31 14.87 -12.63 18.32
C TYR A 31 15.42 -12.03 17.03
N LEU A 32 16.61 -11.42 17.08
CA LEU A 32 17.26 -10.90 15.89
C LEU A 32 17.73 -12.03 14.95
N MET A 33 18.15 -13.18 15.48
CA MET A 33 18.41 -14.39 14.69
C MET A 33 17.14 -14.87 13.96
N GLN A 34 16.02 -14.96 14.66
CA GLN A 34 14.74 -15.28 14.04
C GLN A 34 14.36 -14.28 12.94
N CYS A 35 14.57 -12.98 13.19
CA CYS A 35 14.33 -11.93 12.20
C CYS A 35 15.22 -12.12 10.95
N HIS A 36 16.49 -12.51 11.13
CA HIS A 36 17.40 -12.83 10.03
C HIS A 36 16.85 -13.97 9.16
N HIS A 37 16.45 -15.09 9.76
CA HIS A 37 15.94 -16.23 8.99
C HIS A 37 14.67 -15.90 8.20
N GLN A 38 13.76 -15.09 8.78
CA GLN A 38 12.54 -14.63 8.12
C GLN A 38 12.80 -13.64 6.97
N LEU A 39 13.98 -13.00 6.89
CA LEU A 39 14.29 -12.12 5.77
C LEU A 39 14.49 -12.95 4.48
N PRO A 40 13.91 -12.52 3.35
CA PRO A 40 14.03 -13.26 2.11
C PRO A 40 15.46 -13.22 1.54
N ASN A 41 15.94 -14.35 1.03
CA ASN A 41 17.34 -14.57 0.67
C ASN A 41 17.86 -13.66 -0.47
N ARG A 42 16.98 -13.11 -1.32
CA ARG A 42 17.34 -12.33 -2.51
C ARG A 42 17.12 -10.83 -2.38
N LYS A 43 17.15 -10.27 -1.16
CA LYS A 43 17.08 -8.81 -1.00
C LYS A 43 18.36 -8.16 -1.50
N ALA A 44 18.21 -7.06 -2.23
CA ALA A 44 19.34 -6.25 -2.68
C ALA A 44 20.17 -5.76 -1.47
N PRO A 45 21.51 -5.84 -1.55
CA PRO A 45 22.38 -5.38 -0.47
C PRO A 45 22.36 -3.85 -0.36
N GLY A 46 22.77 -3.36 0.81
CA GLY A 46 22.88 -1.92 1.08
C GLY A 46 24.10 -1.29 0.43
N VAL A 47 24.63 -0.25 1.05
CA VAL A 47 25.83 0.46 0.58
C VAL A 47 27.07 -0.43 0.70
N LYS A 48 27.19 -1.19 1.80
CA LYS A 48 28.37 -2.02 2.10
C LYS A 48 28.41 -3.33 1.30
N GLY A 49 27.33 -3.67 0.61
CA GLY A 49 27.29 -4.89 -0.21
C GLY A 49 26.99 -6.18 0.57
N THR A 50 26.82 -6.12 1.90
CA THR A 50 26.58 -7.31 2.72
C THR A 50 25.27 -7.99 2.33
N THR A 51 25.37 -9.25 1.90
CA THR A 51 24.24 -10.09 1.55
C THR A 51 23.81 -10.93 2.74
N LYS A 52 22.60 -11.52 2.67
CA LYS A 52 22.16 -12.48 3.69
C LYS A 52 23.15 -13.64 3.83
N MET A 53 23.60 -14.22 2.71
CA MET A 53 24.50 -15.38 2.70
C MET A 53 25.85 -15.07 3.32
N THR A 54 26.44 -13.90 3.02
CA THR A 54 27.71 -13.48 3.63
C THR A 54 27.56 -13.19 5.12
N TYR A 55 26.42 -12.64 5.53
CA TYR A 55 26.15 -12.37 6.95
C TYR A 55 25.88 -13.66 7.75
N GLU A 56 25.31 -14.67 7.09
CA GLU A 56 24.95 -15.97 7.67
C GLU A 56 26.18 -16.84 7.98
N GLN A 57 27.35 -16.55 7.39
CA GLN A 57 28.59 -17.27 7.67
C GLN A 57 29.02 -17.18 9.14
N ASN A 58 28.91 -15.99 9.75
CA ASN A 58 29.23 -15.74 11.17
C ASN A 58 28.01 -15.18 11.89
N LEU A 59 26.86 -15.84 11.74
CA LEU A 59 25.56 -15.28 12.16
C LEU A 59 25.50 -14.93 13.65
N GLU A 60 25.95 -15.84 14.52
CA GLU A 60 25.86 -15.72 15.97
C GLU A 60 26.71 -14.55 16.48
N GLU A 61 28.02 -14.54 16.15
CA GLU A 61 28.95 -13.47 16.51
C GLU A 61 28.47 -12.10 16.02
N ASN A 62 28.03 -12.00 14.76
CA ASN A 62 27.53 -10.75 14.18
C ASN A 62 26.30 -10.21 14.92
N ILE A 63 25.40 -11.09 15.37
CA ILE A 63 24.18 -10.69 16.08
C ILE A 63 24.47 -10.35 17.54
N GLU A 64 25.38 -11.07 18.19
CA GLU A 64 25.81 -10.73 19.55
C GLU A 64 26.48 -9.35 19.61
N ASP A 65 27.37 -9.07 18.66
CA ASP A 65 27.97 -7.74 18.50
C ASP A 65 26.90 -6.65 18.23
N LEU A 66 25.94 -6.94 17.34
CA LEU A 66 24.85 -6.00 17.06
C LEU A 66 24.02 -5.68 18.32
N VAL A 67 23.67 -6.71 19.10
CA VAL A 67 22.93 -6.53 20.37
C VAL A 67 23.77 -5.77 21.39
N LEU A 68 25.07 -6.05 21.48
CA LEU A 68 25.99 -5.33 22.36
C LEU A 68 26.03 -3.84 21.98
N ARG A 69 26.21 -3.51 20.69
CA ARG A 69 26.18 -2.13 20.18
C ARG A 69 24.85 -1.43 20.45
N MET A 70 23.73 -2.16 20.35
CA MET A 70 22.40 -1.61 20.67
C MET A 70 22.27 -1.31 22.16
N LYS A 71 22.71 -2.22 23.05
CA LYS A 71 22.70 -2.03 24.51
C LYS A 71 23.59 -0.87 24.96
N GLN A 72 24.79 -0.77 24.38
CA GLN A 72 25.75 0.31 24.63
C GLN A 72 25.35 1.65 23.99
N LYS A 73 24.24 1.69 23.24
CA LYS A 73 23.75 2.88 22.51
C LYS A 73 24.75 3.38 21.46
N SER A 74 25.69 2.56 21.01
CA SER A 74 26.67 2.86 19.96
C SER A 74 26.19 2.48 18.56
N TYR A 75 25.14 1.65 18.43
CA TYR A 75 24.55 1.27 17.14
C TYR A 75 24.05 2.47 16.31
N CYS A 76 24.67 2.72 15.16
CA CYS A 76 24.25 3.76 14.21
C CYS A 76 23.84 3.11 12.88
N PRO A 77 22.61 3.30 12.40
CA PRO A 77 22.16 2.81 11.10
C PRO A 77 23.04 3.32 9.96
N SER A 78 23.26 2.48 8.96
CA SER A 78 23.99 2.88 7.77
C SER A 78 23.09 3.70 6.83
N PRO A 79 23.64 4.67 6.07
CA PRO A 79 22.88 5.40 5.08
C PRO A 79 22.25 4.47 4.04
N ALA A 80 20.97 4.68 3.73
CA ALA A 80 20.27 3.82 2.79
C ALA A 80 20.77 4.05 1.35
N LYS A 81 20.97 2.99 0.58
CA LYS A 81 21.37 3.09 -0.84
C LYS A 81 20.19 3.56 -1.69
N ARG A 82 20.32 4.70 -2.37
CA ARG A 82 19.27 5.28 -3.22
C ARG A 82 19.16 4.52 -4.55
N VAL A 83 17.96 4.03 -4.87
CA VAL A 83 17.65 3.33 -6.13
C VAL A 83 16.33 3.86 -6.70
N TYR A 84 16.28 4.09 -8.00
CA TYR A 84 15.07 4.60 -8.65
C TYR A 84 14.26 3.51 -9.33
N ILE A 85 12.97 3.44 -8.98
CA ILE A 85 11.98 2.62 -9.70
C ILE A 85 11.11 3.52 -10.57
N PRO A 86 10.88 3.18 -11.86
CA PRO A 86 9.98 3.95 -12.71
C PRO A 86 8.54 3.91 -12.17
N LYS A 87 7.88 5.08 -12.10
CA LYS A 87 6.43 5.16 -11.82
C LYS A 87 5.64 4.75 -13.08
N ASP A 88 4.34 4.52 -12.90
CA ASP A 88 3.43 4.28 -14.03
C ASP A 88 3.30 5.51 -14.96
N GLU A 89 3.63 6.71 -14.46
CA GLU A 89 3.66 7.96 -15.21
C GLU A 89 5.00 8.15 -15.93
N LYS A 90 4.95 8.56 -17.20
CA LYS A 90 6.13 8.76 -18.05
C LYS A 90 7.04 9.83 -17.42
N GLY A 91 8.33 9.51 -17.29
CA GLY A 91 9.37 10.43 -16.80
C GLY A 91 9.50 10.51 -15.27
N LYS A 92 8.50 10.08 -14.49
CA LYS A 92 8.60 10.13 -13.02
C LYS A 92 9.24 8.86 -12.45
N LYS A 93 10.20 9.03 -11.55
CA LYS A 93 10.85 7.94 -10.80
C LYS A 93 10.44 8.02 -9.33
N ARG A 94 10.27 6.86 -8.68
CA ARG A 94 10.12 6.74 -7.23
C ARG A 94 11.49 6.38 -6.67
N PRO A 95 12.07 7.23 -5.82
CA PRO A 95 13.28 6.84 -5.13
C PRO A 95 12.95 5.83 -4.03
N LEU A 96 13.80 4.82 -3.87
CA LEU A 96 13.81 3.89 -2.77
C LEU A 96 15.15 3.97 -2.04
N GLY A 97 15.12 3.87 -0.72
CA GLY A 97 16.27 3.61 0.12
C GLY A 97 16.34 2.11 0.42
N ILE A 98 17.45 1.48 0.04
CA ILE A 98 17.74 0.09 0.39
C ILE A 98 18.68 0.12 1.61
N PRO A 99 18.20 -0.27 2.82
CA PRO A 99 19.02 -0.28 4.02
C PRO A 99 20.04 -1.42 4.00
N GLU A 100 21.03 -1.35 4.89
CA GLU A 100 22.01 -2.41 5.09
C GLU A 100 21.38 -3.67 5.70
N HIS A 101 22.07 -4.82 5.63
CA HIS A 101 21.51 -6.08 6.14
C HIS A 101 21.21 -6.05 7.65
N GLU A 102 22.13 -5.54 8.48
CA GLU A 102 21.89 -5.35 9.92
C GLU A 102 20.65 -4.49 10.18
N ASP A 103 20.55 -3.35 9.48
CA ASP A 103 19.43 -2.42 9.61
C ASP A 103 18.10 -3.09 9.23
N LYS A 104 18.10 -3.99 8.24
CA LYS A 104 16.91 -4.79 7.88
C LYS A 104 16.49 -5.71 9.01
N ILE A 105 17.44 -6.34 9.71
CA ILE A 105 17.18 -7.23 10.84
C ILE A 105 16.54 -6.44 11.99
N VAL A 106 17.16 -5.33 12.37
CA VAL A 106 16.65 -4.47 13.47
C VAL A 106 15.26 -3.92 13.12
N GLN A 107 15.07 -3.37 11.92
CA GLN A 107 13.75 -2.88 11.49
C GLN A 107 12.69 -3.98 11.45
N LYS A 108 13.07 -5.21 11.04
CA LYS A 108 12.18 -6.38 11.02
C LYS A 108 11.73 -6.78 12.42
N GLY A 109 12.59 -6.66 13.42
CA GLY A 109 12.24 -6.92 14.83
C GLY A 109 11.40 -5.79 15.46
N MET A 110 11.65 -4.53 15.10
CA MET A 110 10.91 -3.39 15.64
C MET A 110 9.48 -3.29 15.10
N ALA A 111 9.24 -3.63 13.83
CA ALA A 111 7.93 -3.45 13.20
C ALA A 111 6.80 -4.26 13.90
N PRO A 112 6.98 -5.55 14.26
CA PRO A 112 5.99 -6.30 15.03
C PRO A 112 5.71 -5.72 16.42
N ILE A 113 6.74 -5.18 17.10
CA ILE A 113 6.58 -4.54 18.41
C ILE A 113 5.69 -3.29 18.26
N LEU A 114 5.97 -2.44 17.27
CA LEU A 114 5.13 -1.27 16.98
C LEU A 114 3.70 -1.67 16.60
N ASN A 115 3.53 -2.72 15.78
CA ASN A 115 2.20 -3.21 15.43
C ASN A 115 1.43 -3.70 16.66
N ALA A 116 2.08 -4.42 17.59
CA ALA A 116 1.44 -4.91 18.81
C ALA A 116 0.92 -3.77 19.70
N ILE A 117 1.61 -2.63 19.71
CA ILE A 117 1.22 -1.44 20.48
C ILE A 117 0.07 -0.70 19.78
N TYR A 118 0.25 -0.35 18.50
CA TYR A 118 -0.64 0.60 17.81
C TYR A 118 -1.83 -0.03 17.08
N GLU A 119 -1.83 -1.34 16.80
CA GLU A 119 -2.92 -1.96 16.03
C GLU A 119 -4.28 -1.82 16.73
N ASN A 120 -4.29 -1.84 18.07
CA ASN A 120 -5.49 -1.63 18.87
C ASN A 120 -5.96 -0.16 18.89
N ASP A 121 -5.04 0.80 18.70
CA ASP A 121 -5.36 2.22 18.67
C ASP A 121 -5.87 2.67 17.30
N PHE A 122 -5.39 2.00 16.24
CA PHE A 122 -5.72 2.37 14.88
C PHE A 122 -7.21 2.22 14.59
N LEU A 123 -7.83 3.35 14.24
CA LEU A 123 -9.21 3.41 13.83
C LEU A 123 -9.52 2.48 12.65
N ASP A 124 -10.76 2.03 12.63
CA ASP A 124 -11.31 1.09 11.68
C ASP A 124 -11.33 1.60 10.22
N CYS A 125 -11.26 2.91 10.03
CA CYS A 125 -11.17 3.55 8.73
C CYS A 125 -9.83 3.31 7.99
N SER A 126 -8.79 2.82 8.68
CA SER A 126 -7.46 2.60 8.12
C SER A 126 -7.20 1.13 7.77
N PHE A 127 -6.77 0.87 6.54
CA PHE A 127 -6.55 -0.49 6.01
C PHE A 127 -5.11 -0.75 5.53
N GLY A 128 -4.36 0.30 5.19
CA GLY A 128 -3.02 0.17 4.60
C GLY A 128 -2.02 -0.41 5.58
N PHE A 129 -1.18 -1.35 5.14
CA PHE A 129 -0.06 -1.92 5.90
C PHE A 129 -0.39 -2.52 7.28
N ARG A 130 -1.66 -2.84 7.55
CA ARG A 130 -2.11 -3.45 8.80
C ARG A 130 -2.23 -4.98 8.67
N PRO A 131 -1.93 -5.74 9.72
CA PRO A 131 -2.18 -7.17 9.73
C PRO A 131 -3.67 -7.45 9.51
N GLN A 132 -3.98 -8.53 8.78
CA GLN A 132 -5.36 -9.00 8.52
C GLN A 132 -6.29 -8.02 7.76
N ARG A 133 -5.81 -6.84 7.36
CA ARG A 133 -6.53 -5.89 6.49
C ARG A 133 -5.90 -5.86 5.11
N ASN A 134 -6.73 -5.77 4.07
CA ASN A 134 -6.26 -5.73 2.68
C ASN A 134 -6.99 -4.67 1.83
N CYS A 135 -6.52 -4.45 0.59
CA CYS A 135 -7.15 -3.49 -0.32
C CYS A 135 -8.62 -3.81 -0.62
N HIS A 136 -8.97 -5.09 -0.73
CA HIS A 136 -10.35 -5.50 -0.99
C HIS A 136 -11.25 -5.17 0.19
N ASP A 137 -10.77 -5.30 1.41
CA ASP A 137 -11.52 -4.91 2.61
C ASP A 137 -11.90 -3.42 2.56
N ALA A 138 -10.94 -2.53 2.25
CA ALA A 138 -11.21 -1.10 2.06
C ALA A 138 -12.27 -0.85 0.96
N LEU A 139 -12.21 -1.59 -0.15
CA LEU A 139 -13.20 -1.48 -1.23
C LEU A 139 -14.60 -1.98 -0.80
N LYS A 140 -14.68 -3.02 0.03
CA LYS A 140 -15.94 -3.53 0.59
C LYS A 140 -16.59 -2.50 1.51
N VAL A 141 -15.80 -1.90 2.40
CA VAL A 141 -16.24 -0.84 3.31
C VAL A 141 -16.77 0.36 2.54
N LEU A 142 -15.99 0.83 1.55
CA LEU A 142 -16.40 1.91 0.66
C LEU A 142 -17.72 1.59 -0.06
N ASN A 143 -17.95 0.32 -0.43
CA ASN A 143 -19.20 -0.12 -1.03
C ASN A 143 -20.39 0.07 -0.10
N VAL A 144 -20.25 -0.31 1.17
CA VAL A 144 -21.30 -0.18 2.17
C VAL A 144 -21.64 1.29 2.41
N TYR A 145 -20.64 2.16 2.54
CA TYR A 145 -20.87 3.59 2.72
C TYR A 145 -21.62 4.21 1.54
N ILE A 146 -21.25 3.88 0.30
CA ILE A 146 -21.90 4.49 -0.87
C ILE A 146 -23.28 3.89 -1.17
N GLU A 147 -23.48 2.58 -0.96
CA GLU A 147 -24.73 1.90 -1.31
C GLU A 147 -25.79 1.95 -0.20
N LYS A 148 -25.38 1.87 1.08
CA LYS A 148 -26.32 1.75 2.22
C LYS A 148 -26.50 3.02 3.03
N ARG A 149 -25.54 3.95 2.99
CA ARG A 149 -25.61 5.21 3.75
C ARG A 149 -25.96 6.38 2.82
N PRO A 150 -26.49 7.49 3.35
CA PRO A 150 -26.84 8.67 2.56
C PRO A 150 -25.61 9.48 2.08
N VAL A 151 -24.78 8.88 1.23
CA VAL A 151 -23.60 9.51 0.63
C VAL A 151 -23.93 10.02 -0.78
N SER A 152 -23.56 11.26 -1.07
CA SER A 152 -23.75 11.89 -2.39
C SER A 152 -22.48 12.50 -2.97
N TYR A 153 -21.45 12.71 -2.16
CA TYR A 153 -20.20 13.34 -2.57
C TYR A 153 -19.01 12.52 -2.08
N ILE A 154 -17.99 12.46 -2.91
CA ILE A 154 -16.72 11.78 -2.63
C ILE A 154 -15.59 12.77 -2.83
N VAL A 155 -14.71 12.88 -1.84
CA VAL A 155 -13.46 13.61 -1.90
C VAL A 155 -12.33 12.59 -1.98
N ASP A 156 -11.73 12.47 -3.16
CA ASP A 156 -10.59 11.60 -3.44
C ASP A 156 -9.31 12.42 -3.24
N VAL A 157 -8.49 12.08 -2.22
CA VAL A 157 -7.33 12.89 -1.80
C VAL A 157 -6.04 12.08 -1.87
N ASP A 158 -5.01 12.66 -2.50
CA ASP A 158 -3.65 12.13 -2.56
C ASP A 158 -2.68 13.10 -1.86
N ILE A 159 -1.81 12.59 -0.98
CA ILE A 159 -0.78 13.40 -0.31
C ILE A 159 0.46 13.50 -1.21
N LYS A 160 0.94 14.73 -1.44
CA LYS A 160 2.11 14.98 -2.29
C LYS A 160 3.39 14.52 -1.58
N GLY A 161 3.95 13.42 -2.06
CA GLY A 161 5.25 12.94 -1.60
C GLY A 161 5.29 12.65 -0.10
N PHE A 162 4.25 12.00 0.44
CA PHE A 162 4.07 11.77 1.88
C PHE A 162 5.37 11.33 2.58
N PHE A 163 6.01 10.26 2.09
CA PHE A 163 7.22 9.72 2.70
C PHE A 163 8.42 10.67 2.64
N ASP A 164 8.45 11.65 1.75
CA ASP A 164 9.57 12.60 1.62
C ASP A 164 9.39 13.83 2.55
N HIS A 165 8.16 14.15 2.96
CA HIS A 165 7.83 15.34 3.76
C HIS A 165 7.53 15.10 5.24
N VAL A 166 7.47 13.84 5.70
CA VAL A 166 7.21 13.50 7.10
C VAL A 166 8.15 14.24 8.05
N ASP A 167 7.61 15.06 8.96
CA ASP A 167 8.41 15.77 9.96
C ASP A 167 8.87 14.83 11.09
N HIS A 168 10.17 14.79 11.34
CA HIS A 168 10.76 13.91 12.36
C HIS A 168 10.38 14.33 13.79
N LYS A 169 10.23 15.62 14.07
CA LYS A 169 9.85 16.12 15.39
C LYS A 169 8.43 15.67 15.72
N TRP A 170 7.49 15.86 14.79
CA TRP A 170 6.11 15.39 14.96
C TRP A 170 6.02 13.86 15.05
N MET A 171 6.74 13.13 14.19
CA MET A 171 6.80 11.67 14.26
C MET A 171 7.26 11.20 15.65
N MET A 172 8.33 11.79 16.19
CA MET A 172 8.84 11.44 17.52
C MET A 172 7.90 11.89 18.65
N ALA A 173 7.14 12.98 18.47
CA ALA A 173 6.12 13.41 19.43
C ALA A 173 4.97 12.39 19.50
N PHE A 174 4.43 11.98 18.36
CA PHE A 174 3.36 10.97 18.30
C PHE A 174 3.79 9.63 18.86
N LEU A 175 5.03 9.21 18.63
CA LEU A 175 5.54 7.97 19.20
C LEU A 175 5.66 8.02 20.73
N ARG A 176 5.95 9.21 21.30
CA ARG A 176 6.10 9.40 22.75
C ARG A 176 4.79 9.30 23.52
N GLU A 177 3.65 9.51 22.86
CA GLU A 177 2.33 9.34 23.47
C GLU A 177 2.13 7.92 24.03
N ARG A 178 2.73 6.90 23.40
CA ARG A 178 2.60 5.50 23.82
C ARG A 178 3.92 4.84 24.22
N ILE A 179 5.05 5.36 23.77
CA ILE A 179 6.37 4.76 24.02
C ILE A 179 7.23 5.74 24.81
N VAL A 180 7.60 5.36 26.03
CA VAL A 180 8.47 6.14 26.93
C VAL A 180 9.88 5.53 26.98
N ASP A 181 10.14 4.40 26.33
CA ASP A 181 11.47 3.80 26.24
C ASP A 181 12.45 4.68 25.42
N PRO A 182 13.46 5.31 26.06
CA PRO A 182 14.37 6.20 25.37
C PRO A 182 15.34 5.46 24.43
N SER A 183 15.64 4.19 24.69
CA SER A 183 16.56 3.39 23.87
C SER A 183 15.87 2.99 22.57
N PHE A 184 14.60 2.56 22.65
CA PHE A 184 13.81 2.22 21.47
C PHE A 184 13.55 3.44 20.58
N LEU A 185 13.12 4.56 21.19
CA LEU A 185 12.92 5.83 20.48
C LEU A 185 14.21 6.36 19.83
N ARG A 186 15.36 6.19 20.49
CA ARG A 186 16.66 6.59 19.92
C ARG A 186 16.98 5.83 18.64
N ILE A 187 16.71 4.53 18.60
CA ILE A 187 16.94 3.72 17.39
C ILE A 187 16.05 4.21 16.25
N ILE A 188 14.76 4.49 16.51
CA ILE A 188 13.85 5.08 15.50
C ILE A 188 14.37 6.42 15.01
N ALA A 189 14.75 7.33 15.93
CA ALA A 189 15.26 8.64 15.58
C ALA A 189 16.54 8.55 14.72
N ARG A 190 17.42 7.59 15.01
CA ARG A 190 18.61 7.31 14.19
C ARG A 190 18.25 6.79 12.80
N PHE A 191 17.24 5.93 12.66
CA PHE A 191 16.78 5.48 11.34
C PHE A 191 16.20 6.62 10.50
N LEU A 192 15.47 7.55 11.13
CA LEU A 192 14.91 8.72 10.45
C LEU A 192 16.02 9.67 9.95
N LYS A 193 17.05 9.89 10.78
CA LYS A 193 18.19 10.77 10.48
C LYS A 193 19.31 10.12 9.67
N GLY A 194 19.26 8.81 9.44
CA GLY A 194 20.34 8.00 8.88
C GLY A 194 20.78 8.38 7.47
N GLY A 195 20.07 9.29 6.78
CA GLY A 195 20.48 9.78 5.47
C GLY A 195 20.30 8.75 4.35
N TYR A 196 20.76 9.13 3.17
CA TYR A 196 20.89 8.21 2.04
C TYR A 196 22.18 8.46 1.28
N MET A 197 22.66 7.42 0.59
CA MET A 197 23.81 7.51 -0.29
C MET A 197 23.37 7.41 -1.74
N GLU A 198 23.83 8.36 -2.55
CA GLU A 198 23.56 8.43 -3.99
C GLU A 198 24.85 8.78 -4.73
N GLN A 199 25.26 7.95 -5.69
CA GLN A 199 26.52 8.12 -6.45
C GLN A 199 27.75 8.35 -5.55
N ALA A 200 27.88 7.54 -4.48
CA ALA A 200 28.93 7.65 -3.47
C ALA A 200 28.97 8.97 -2.67
N LYS A 201 27.97 9.86 -2.84
CA LYS A 201 27.80 11.04 -2.00
C LYS A 201 26.77 10.78 -0.90
N HIS A 202 27.09 11.23 0.31
CA HIS A 202 26.22 11.12 1.46
C HIS A 202 25.32 12.36 1.56
N TYR A 203 24.01 12.14 1.64
CA TYR A 203 23.01 13.19 1.82
C TYR A 203 22.31 12.99 3.16
N LYS A 204 22.22 14.06 3.96
CA LYS A 204 21.45 14.06 5.21
C LYS A 204 19.96 14.13 4.88
N THR A 205 19.16 13.42 5.67
CA THR A 205 17.69 13.47 5.59
C THR A 205 17.18 14.41 6.68
N GLU A 206 16.77 15.63 6.30
CA GLU A 206 16.19 16.60 7.25
C GLU A 206 14.69 16.36 7.48
N SER A 207 14.00 15.80 6.48
CA SER A 207 12.60 15.40 6.53
C SER A 207 12.37 14.11 5.76
N GLY A 208 11.27 13.43 6.09
CA GLY A 208 10.84 12.21 5.41
C GLY A 208 11.33 10.92 6.06
N THR A 209 10.75 9.81 5.64
CA THR A 209 11.14 8.46 6.03
C THR A 209 11.63 7.71 4.79
N PRO A 210 12.74 6.96 4.87
CA PRO A 210 13.26 6.25 3.70
C PRO A 210 12.21 5.27 3.14
N GLN A 211 11.83 5.45 1.86
CA GLN A 211 10.91 4.56 1.16
C GLN A 211 11.59 3.22 0.89
N GLY A 212 11.07 2.12 1.42
CA GLY A 212 11.66 0.78 1.25
C GLY A 212 12.19 0.14 2.54
N ASN A 213 12.25 0.91 3.62
CA ASN A 213 12.50 0.39 4.97
C ASN A 213 11.28 -0.41 5.48
N LEU A 214 11.53 -1.44 6.28
CA LEU A 214 10.50 -2.34 6.81
C LEU A 214 9.63 -1.68 7.89
N ILE A 215 10.18 -0.68 8.59
CA ILE A 215 9.51 0.05 9.67
C ILE A 215 8.71 1.27 9.18
N SER A 216 9.05 1.83 8.01
CA SER A 216 8.38 3.03 7.47
C SER A 216 6.87 2.89 7.31
N PRO A 217 6.30 1.74 6.89
CA PRO A 217 4.85 1.59 6.75
C PRO A 217 4.07 1.76 8.06
N ILE A 218 4.58 1.20 9.17
CA ILE A 218 3.92 1.35 10.48
C ILE A 218 4.08 2.78 11.01
N LEU A 219 5.26 3.39 10.85
CA LEU A 219 5.48 4.80 11.22
C LEU A 219 4.57 5.74 10.44
N ALA A 220 4.40 5.50 9.14
CA ALA A 220 3.47 6.23 8.29
C ALA A 220 2.03 6.15 8.81
N ASN A 221 1.60 4.97 9.22
CA ASN A 221 0.26 4.76 9.77
C ASN A 221 0.08 5.47 11.11
N VAL A 222 1.06 5.41 12.02
CA VAL A 222 1.05 6.16 13.29
C VAL A 222 0.89 7.65 13.00
N TYR A 223 1.71 8.22 12.11
CA TYR A 223 1.64 9.63 11.77
C TYR A 223 0.25 10.04 11.25
N LEU A 224 -0.28 9.33 10.25
CA LEU A 224 -1.59 9.64 9.67
C LEU A 224 -2.75 9.34 10.61
N HIS A 225 -2.58 8.43 11.56
CA HIS A 225 -3.59 8.17 12.58
C HIS A 225 -3.83 9.42 13.46
N TYR A 226 -2.78 10.07 13.95
CA TYR A 226 -2.90 11.28 14.75
C TYR A 226 -3.26 12.53 13.93
N VAL A 227 -2.69 12.65 12.73
CA VAL A 227 -2.88 13.83 11.88
C VAL A 227 -4.29 13.86 11.26
N LEU A 228 -4.73 12.71 10.74
CA LEU A 228 -5.95 12.59 9.92
C LEU A 228 -7.03 11.77 10.63
N ASP A 229 -6.78 10.51 10.97
CA ASP A 229 -7.85 9.59 11.40
C ASP A 229 -8.56 10.09 12.68
N LEU A 230 -7.80 10.39 13.73
CA LEU A 230 -8.34 10.92 15.00
C LEU A 230 -8.98 12.30 14.83
N TRP A 231 -8.38 13.15 13.99
CA TRP A 231 -8.92 14.48 13.71
C TRP A 231 -10.26 14.39 12.97
N PHE A 232 -10.37 13.49 12.00
CA PHE A 232 -11.61 13.25 11.26
C PHE A 232 -12.72 12.76 12.19
N GLU A 233 -12.43 11.77 13.02
CA GLU A 233 -13.42 11.17 13.93
C GLU A 233 -13.86 12.14 15.03
N ARG A 234 -12.93 12.85 15.67
CA ARG A 234 -13.23 13.69 16.84
C ARG A 234 -13.70 15.09 16.51
N HIS A 235 -13.23 15.68 15.40
CA HIS A 235 -13.51 17.07 15.06
C HIS A 235 -14.35 17.23 13.80
N VAL A 236 -13.99 16.55 12.70
CA VAL A 236 -14.69 16.75 11.42
C VAL A 236 -16.13 16.23 11.51
N LYS A 237 -16.32 15.00 11.97
CA LYS A 237 -17.66 14.40 12.11
C LYS A 237 -18.63 15.20 13.00
N LYS A 238 -18.11 15.95 13.98
CA LYS A 238 -18.94 16.77 14.88
C LYS A 238 -19.33 18.13 14.29
N ARG A 239 -18.60 18.61 13.28
CA ARG A 239 -18.79 19.95 12.70
C ARG A 239 -19.62 19.95 11.42
N ILE A 240 -19.63 18.82 10.72
CA ILE A 240 -20.44 18.63 9.51
C ILE A 240 -21.93 18.52 9.86
N LYS A 241 -22.78 18.92 8.92
CA LYS A 241 -24.24 18.81 9.09
C LYS A 241 -24.75 17.41 8.74
N GLY A 242 -24.17 16.80 7.70
CA GLY A 242 -24.56 15.48 7.23
C GLY A 242 -23.70 14.34 7.78
N GLN A 243 -23.84 13.17 7.17
CA GLN A 243 -22.97 12.03 7.45
C GLN A 243 -21.63 12.14 6.70
N ALA A 244 -20.54 11.76 7.37
CA ALA A 244 -19.24 11.57 6.72
C ALA A 244 -18.52 10.30 7.14
N TYR A 245 -17.80 9.73 6.18
CA TYR A 245 -17.04 8.49 6.34
C TYR A 245 -15.66 8.62 5.71
N LEU A 246 -14.66 8.00 6.35
CA LEU A 246 -13.28 7.98 5.88
C LEU A 246 -12.89 6.54 5.55
N VAL A 247 -12.26 6.33 4.40
CA VAL A 247 -11.61 5.07 4.02
C VAL A 247 -10.18 5.39 3.58
N ARG A 248 -9.20 4.95 4.38
CA ARG A 248 -7.78 5.22 4.15
C ARG A 248 -7.01 3.94 3.84
N TYR A 249 -6.20 3.98 2.80
CA TYR A 249 -5.21 2.97 2.48
C TYR A 249 -3.83 3.61 2.35
N ALA A 250 -3.06 3.57 3.45
CA ALA A 250 -1.78 4.25 3.57
C ALA A 250 -1.92 5.77 3.37
N ASP A 251 -1.31 6.32 2.32
CA ASP A 251 -1.33 7.73 1.92
C ASP A 251 -2.52 8.11 1.03
N ASP A 252 -3.15 7.13 0.40
CA ASP A 252 -4.33 7.28 -0.46
C ASP A 252 -5.60 7.15 0.41
N PHE A 253 -6.47 8.15 0.40
CA PHE A 253 -7.71 8.11 1.18
C PHE A 253 -8.88 8.79 0.48
N VAL A 254 -10.06 8.24 0.75
CA VAL A 254 -11.33 8.69 0.20
C VAL A 254 -12.25 9.06 1.35
N CYS A 255 -12.80 10.27 1.28
CA CYS A 255 -13.82 10.74 2.21
C CYS A 255 -15.18 10.80 1.52
N CYS A 256 -16.20 10.25 2.15
CA CYS A 256 -17.57 10.24 1.66
C CYS A 256 -18.40 11.23 2.48
N PHE A 257 -19.20 12.07 1.83
CA PHE A 257 -20.06 13.07 2.45
C PHE A 257 -21.49 13.01 1.90
N GLN A 258 -22.45 13.38 2.75
CA GLN A 258 -23.84 13.54 2.35
C GLN A 258 -24.07 14.82 1.53
N TYR A 259 -23.50 15.94 1.96
CA TYR A 259 -23.71 17.26 1.36
C TYR A 259 -22.45 17.81 0.68
N GLN A 260 -22.67 18.65 -0.34
CA GLN A 260 -21.58 19.27 -1.09
C GLN A 260 -20.80 20.26 -0.23
N GLU A 261 -21.50 21.13 0.49
CA GLU A 261 -20.91 22.14 1.37
C GLU A 261 -19.93 21.52 2.38
N ASP A 262 -20.34 20.41 3.00
CA ASP A 262 -19.50 19.66 3.96
C ASP A 262 -18.21 19.15 3.29
N ALA A 263 -18.29 18.71 2.03
CA ALA A 263 -17.13 18.21 1.29
C ALA A 263 -16.12 19.32 0.96
N TYR A 264 -16.59 20.51 0.56
CA TYR A 264 -15.71 21.67 0.31
C TYR A 264 -15.12 22.22 1.62
N ALA A 265 -15.95 22.40 2.65
CA ALA A 265 -15.50 22.85 3.96
C ALA A 265 -14.45 21.90 4.56
N PHE A 266 -14.63 20.58 4.40
CA PHE A 266 -13.64 19.58 4.79
C PHE A 266 -12.35 19.73 3.99
N TYR A 267 -12.43 19.90 2.67
CA TYR A 267 -11.24 20.02 1.83
C TYR A 267 -10.37 21.23 2.20
N ASP A 268 -11.00 22.38 2.45
CA ASP A 268 -10.27 23.59 2.88
C ASP A 268 -9.66 23.42 4.27
N ALA A 269 -10.40 22.83 5.21
CA ALA A 269 -9.90 22.51 6.55
C ALA A 269 -8.75 21.49 6.51
N LEU A 270 -8.80 20.53 5.59
CA LEU A 270 -7.78 19.50 5.41
C LEU A 270 -6.45 20.09 4.94
N LYS A 271 -6.47 21.05 4.00
CA LYS A 271 -5.26 21.76 3.56
C LYS A 271 -4.57 22.45 4.74
N LEU A 272 -5.34 23.19 5.54
CA LEU A 272 -4.82 23.86 6.74
C LEU A 272 -4.30 22.87 7.78
N ARG A 273 -5.00 21.74 7.97
CA ARG A 273 -4.60 20.68 8.89
C ARG A 273 -3.27 20.06 8.47
N LEU A 274 -3.13 19.65 7.21
CA LEU A 274 -1.91 18.99 6.72
C LEU A 274 -0.70 19.92 6.72
N ASN A 275 -0.88 21.20 6.37
CA ASN A 275 0.20 22.19 6.42
C ASN A 275 0.78 22.35 7.83
N LYS A 276 -0.02 22.23 8.90
CA LYS A 276 0.47 22.26 10.29
C LYS A 276 1.44 21.12 10.62
N PHE A 277 1.37 20.02 9.87
CA PHE A 277 2.23 18.85 10.02
C PHE A 277 3.21 18.70 8.84
N ASN A 278 3.49 19.80 8.13
CA ASN A 278 4.43 19.85 7.01
C ASN A 278 4.08 18.88 5.87
N LEU A 279 2.78 18.63 5.66
CA LEU A 279 2.25 17.81 4.57
C LEU A 279 1.44 18.67 3.60
N GLU A 280 1.54 18.35 2.31
CA GLU A 280 0.79 19.03 1.25
C GLU A 280 -0.17 18.07 0.54
N VAL A 281 -1.35 18.56 0.20
CA VAL A 281 -2.29 17.85 -0.68
C VAL A 281 -1.84 18.00 -2.14
N ALA A 282 -1.93 16.93 -2.92
CA ALA A 282 -1.76 16.99 -4.36
C ALA A 282 -3.05 17.54 -5.01
N GLU A 283 -3.16 18.86 -5.12
CA GLU A 283 -4.37 19.52 -5.65
C GLU A 283 -4.73 19.04 -7.07
N ASP A 284 -3.74 18.83 -7.95
CA ASP A 284 -3.95 18.33 -9.31
C ASP A 284 -4.63 16.95 -9.39
N LYS A 285 -4.50 16.16 -8.32
CA LYS A 285 -5.05 14.80 -8.24
C LYS A 285 -6.31 14.74 -7.41
N THR A 286 -6.50 15.71 -6.53
CA THR A 286 -7.61 15.70 -5.58
C THR A 286 -8.88 16.16 -6.26
N LYS A 287 -9.97 15.42 -6.09
CA LYS A 287 -11.24 15.70 -6.78
C LYS A 287 -12.41 15.56 -5.83
N ILE A 288 -13.31 16.53 -5.89
CA ILE A 288 -14.63 16.47 -5.28
C ILE A 288 -15.62 16.04 -6.36
N ILE A 289 -16.27 14.90 -6.14
CA ILE A 289 -17.05 14.18 -7.15
C ILE A 289 -18.44 13.90 -6.60
N SER A 290 -19.48 14.32 -7.33
CA SER A 290 -20.85 13.90 -7.04
C SER A 290 -21.00 12.41 -7.40
N PHE A 291 -21.13 11.55 -6.39
CA PHE A 291 -21.14 10.11 -6.55
C PHE A 291 -21.98 9.44 -5.47
N GLY A 292 -22.82 8.48 -5.86
CA GLY A 292 -23.72 7.75 -4.97
C GLY A 292 -25.11 7.62 -5.55
N ARG A 293 -26.02 7.07 -4.74
CA ARG A 293 -27.42 6.82 -5.15
C ARG A 293 -28.13 8.09 -5.59
N PHE A 294 -27.98 9.16 -4.82
CA PHE A 294 -28.60 10.45 -5.11
C PHE A 294 -27.95 11.17 -6.30
N ALA A 295 -26.65 10.96 -6.54
CA ALA A 295 -25.97 11.55 -7.69
C ALA A 295 -26.52 11.01 -9.01
N GLU A 296 -26.84 9.71 -9.09
CA GLU A 296 -27.45 9.12 -10.30
C GLU A 296 -28.84 9.71 -10.58
N GLU A 297 -29.67 9.85 -9.54
CA GLU A 297 -31.01 10.45 -9.66
C GLU A 297 -30.94 11.94 -10.03
N ASN A 298 -30.06 12.69 -9.38
CA ASN A 298 -29.88 14.12 -9.63
C ASN A 298 -29.32 14.40 -11.03
N HIS A 299 -28.36 13.61 -11.51
CA HIS A 299 -27.83 13.76 -12.88
C HIS A 299 -28.88 13.44 -13.94
N LYS A 300 -29.74 12.43 -13.70
CA LYS A 300 -30.86 12.13 -14.60
C LYS A 300 -31.89 13.25 -14.62
N ARG A 301 -32.28 13.79 -13.46
CA ARG A 301 -33.17 14.96 -13.35
C ARG A 301 -32.60 16.19 -14.04
N ALA A 302 -31.28 16.39 -13.98
CA ALA A 302 -30.59 17.50 -14.61
C ALA A 302 -30.23 17.29 -16.10
N GLY A 303 -30.60 16.15 -16.71
CA GLY A 303 -30.26 15.84 -18.10
C GLY A 303 -28.76 15.60 -18.38
N LYS A 304 -27.93 15.44 -17.34
CA LYS A 304 -26.46 15.37 -17.42
C LYS A 304 -25.89 13.96 -17.64
N GLY A 305 -26.73 12.99 -18.01
CA GLY A 305 -26.30 11.61 -18.29
C GLY A 305 -25.87 10.84 -17.04
N ASN A 306 -24.81 10.03 -17.16
CA ASN A 306 -24.30 9.24 -16.04
C ASN A 306 -23.44 10.08 -15.09
N PRO A 307 -23.45 9.80 -13.77
CA PRO A 307 -22.59 10.48 -12.82
C PRO A 307 -21.11 10.21 -13.11
N PRO A 308 -20.21 11.11 -12.68
CA PRO A 308 -18.77 10.96 -12.85
C PRO A 308 -18.22 9.69 -12.19
N THR A 309 -17.03 9.26 -12.62
CA THR A 309 -16.32 8.09 -12.08
C THR A 309 -15.04 8.52 -11.37
N PHE A 310 -14.62 7.76 -10.36
CA PHE A 310 -13.35 8.01 -9.66
C PHE A 310 -12.48 6.75 -9.60
N ASP A 311 -11.17 6.95 -9.47
CA ASP A 311 -10.17 5.87 -9.43
C ASP A 311 -9.64 5.72 -8.01
N PHE A 312 -9.82 4.56 -7.37
CA PHE A 312 -9.28 4.29 -6.03
C PHE A 312 -8.74 2.87 -5.97
N LEU A 313 -7.57 2.69 -5.34
CA LEU A 313 -6.88 1.39 -5.21
C LEU A 313 -6.69 0.62 -6.53
N GLY A 314 -6.57 1.35 -7.65
CA GLY A 314 -6.38 0.79 -8.99
C GLY A 314 -7.67 0.38 -9.72
N PHE A 315 -8.84 0.62 -9.12
CA PHE A 315 -10.15 0.39 -9.73
C PHE A 315 -10.85 1.71 -10.06
N THR A 316 -11.48 1.76 -11.22
CA THR A 316 -12.45 2.81 -11.56
C THR A 316 -13.83 2.40 -11.01
N HIS A 317 -14.37 3.23 -10.13
CA HIS A 317 -15.69 3.09 -9.53
C HIS A 317 -16.71 3.85 -10.36
N TYR A 318 -17.84 3.19 -10.66
CA TYR A 318 -18.92 3.80 -11.42
C TYR A 318 -20.28 3.36 -10.90
N CYS A 319 -21.23 4.29 -10.90
CA CYS A 319 -22.61 4.01 -10.53
C CYS A 319 -23.28 3.17 -11.63
N SER A 320 -24.02 2.15 -11.21
CA SER A 320 -24.78 1.28 -12.10
C SER A 320 -25.97 0.68 -11.35
N LYS A 321 -26.72 -0.20 -12.01
CA LYS A 321 -27.82 -0.95 -11.39
C LYS A 321 -27.50 -2.44 -11.32
N SER A 322 -28.05 -3.11 -10.31
CA SER A 322 -28.09 -4.56 -10.20
C SER A 322 -29.03 -5.14 -11.26
N LYS A 323 -29.06 -6.48 -11.38
CA LYS A 323 -30.04 -7.16 -12.25
C LYS A 323 -31.48 -6.91 -11.81
N GLU A 324 -31.68 -6.65 -10.51
CA GLU A 324 -32.98 -6.31 -9.89
C GLU A 324 -33.30 -4.81 -9.98
N GLY A 325 -32.49 -4.00 -10.68
CA GLY A 325 -32.74 -2.55 -10.85
C GLY A 325 -32.33 -1.67 -9.66
N LYS A 326 -31.82 -2.24 -8.56
CA LYS A 326 -31.32 -1.49 -7.39
C LYS A 326 -29.98 -0.81 -7.71
N PHE A 327 -29.73 0.36 -7.10
CA PHE A 327 -28.45 1.06 -7.21
C PHE A 327 -27.29 0.17 -6.74
N ARG A 328 -26.17 0.20 -7.48
CA ARG A 328 -24.98 -0.61 -7.20
C ARG A 328 -23.71 0.07 -7.72
N VAL A 329 -22.65 0.07 -6.92
CA VAL A 329 -21.33 0.56 -7.31
C VAL A 329 -20.54 -0.57 -7.97
N LYS A 330 -20.39 -0.48 -9.29
CA LYS A 330 -19.57 -1.42 -10.04
C LYS A 330 -18.14 -0.91 -10.18
N ARG A 331 -17.22 -1.85 -10.36
CA ARG A 331 -15.78 -1.58 -10.43
C ARG A 331 -15.18 -2.23 -11.67
N LYS A 332 -14.28 -1.52 -12.31
CA LYS A 332 -13.43 -2.06 -13.37
C LYS A 332 -11.97 -1.71 -13.15
N THR A 333 -11.03 -2.48 -13.67
CA THR A 333 -9.62 -2.10 -13.58
C THR A 333 -9.42 -0.73 -14.24
N SER A 334 -8.71 0.17 -13.55
CA SER A 334 -8.41 1.49 -14.11
C SER A 334 -7.63 1.37 -15.42
N LYS A 335 -8.01 2.20 -16.40
CA LYS A 335 -7.39 2.19 -17.75
C LYS A 335 -5.87 2.38 -17.66
N LYS A 336 -5.42 3.26 -16.75
CA LYS A 336 -4.00 3.55 -16.50
C LYS A 336 -3.25 2.31 -16.01
N LYS A 337 -3.78 1.56 -15.05
CA LYS A 337 -3.12 0.35 -14.52
C LYS A 337 -3.11 -0.79 -15.53
N MET A 338 -4.23 -0.98 -16.24
CA MET A 338 -4.31 -1.98 -17.32
C MET A 338 -3.28 -1.68 -18.42
N ALA A 339 -3.24 -0.43 -18.90
CA ALA A 339 -2.29 -0.01 -19.95
C ALA A 339 -0.83 -0.14 -19.50
N SER A 340 -0.50 0.30 -18.28
CA SER A 340 0.85 0.15 -17.71
C SER A 340 1.28 -1.32 -17.65
N LYS A 341 0.39 -2.22 -17.20
CA LYS A 341 0.68 -3.66 -17.14
C LYS A 341 0.85 -4.28 -18.53
N LEU A 342 -0.02 -3.93 -19.49
CA LEU A 342 0.09 -4.38 -20.88
C LEU A 342 1.39 -3.90 -21.52
N LYS A 343 1.81 -2.67 -21.26
CA LYS A 343 3.09 -2.12 -21.74
C LYS A 343 4.27 -2.91 -21.19
N ARG A 344 4.31 -3.17 -19.88
CA ARG A 344 5.38 -3.97 -19.24
C ARG A 344 5.44 -5.40 -19.80
N ASN A 345 4.29 -6.05 -19.99
CA ASN A 345 4.23 -7.38 -20.58
C ASN A 345 4.76 -7.37 -22.03
N ASN A 346 4.36 -6.37 -22.83
CA ASN A 346 4.82 -6.21 -24.20
C ASN A 346 6.33 -5.95 -24.30
N GLU A 347 6.89 -5.09 -23.43
CA GLU A 347 8.33 -4.82 -23.36
C GLU A 347 9.11 -6.05 -22.95
N TRP A 348 8.62 -6.79 -21.94
CA TRP A 348 9.25 -8.03 -21.50
C TRP A 348 9.23 -9.09 -22.62
N LEU A 349 8.09 -9.26 -23.31
CA LEU A 349 7.99 -10.17 -24.45
C LEU A 349 8.92 -9.78 -25.60
N LYS A 350 9.04 -8.48 -25.90
CA LYS A 350 9.98 -7.98 -26.92
C LYS A 350 11.42 -8.36 -26.59
N ALA A 351 11.85 -8.15 -25.36
CA ALA A 351 13.22 -8.44 -24.92
C ALA A 351 13.50 -9.95 -24.83
N ASN A 352 12.51 -10.74 -24.42
CA ASN A 352 12.66 -12.17 -24.12
C ASN A 352 12.10 -13.10 -25.21
N ARG A 353 11.84 -12.58 -26.40
CA ARG A 353 11.30 -13.35 -27.55
C ARG A 353 12.18 -14.52 -28.01
N HIS A 354 13.44 -14.54 -27.59
CA HIS A 354 14.41 -15.58 -27.94
C HIS A 354 14.32 -16.82 -27.02
N LEU A 355 13.69 -16.69 -25.86
CA LEU A 355 13.54 -17.78 -24.88
C LEU A 355 12.69 -18.94 -25.40
N ASP A 356 12.76 -20.08 -24.72
CA ASP A 356 11.86 -21.20 -24.97
C ASP A 356 10.40 -20.80 -24.68
N MET A 357 9.50 -21.30 -25.52
CA MET A 357 8.06 -21.03 -25.44
C MET A 357 7.49 -21.48 -24.09
N LYS A 358 7.96 -22.60 -23.53
CA LYS A 358 7.53 -23.08 -22.22
C LYS A 358 7.86 -22.09 -21.10
N ASP A 359 9.04 -21.47 -21.16
CA ASP A 359 9.47 -20.50 -20.16
C ASP A 359 8.70 -19.18 -20.28
N ILE A 360 8.43 -18.74 -21.52
CA ILE A 360 7.58 -17.58 -21.79
C ILE A 360 6.18 -17.81 -21.23
N VAL A 361 5.55 -18.96 -21.52
CA VAL A 361 4.23 -19.32 -20.99
C VAL A 361 4.26 -19.37 -19.46
N ARG A 362 5.26 -20.03 -18.85
CA ARG A 362 5.38 -20.11 -17.39
C ARG A 362 5.44 -18.73 -16.74
N LYS A 363 6.21 -17.80 -17.32
CA LYS A 363 6.32 -16.43 -16.81
C LYS A 363 5.03 -15.64 -17.02
N LEU A 364 4.40 -15.74 -18.18
CA LEU A 364 3.12 -15.10 -18.47
C LEU A 364 2.02 -15.61 -17.55
N SER A 365 1.91 -16.92 -17.35
CA SER A 365 0.95 -17.53 -16.42
C SER A 365 1.11 -16.98 -15.00
N ARG A 366 2.35 -16.88 -14.48
CA ARG A 366 2.60 -16.26 -13.16
C ARG A 366 2.20 -14.78 -13.13
N SER A 367 2.47 -14.02 -14.20
CA SER A 367 2.12 -12.60 -14.30
C SER A 367 0.59 -12.39 -14.35
N LEU A 368 -0.13 -13.22 -15.12
CA LEU A 368 -1.58 -13.23 -15.23
C LEU A 368 -2.23 -13.64 -13.90
N GLN A 369 -1.74 -14.69 -13.26
CA GLN A 369 -2.29 -15.17 -11.98
C GLN A 369 -2.17 -14.13 -10.88
N GLY A 370 -1.04 -13.41 -10.81
CA GLY A 370 -0.89 -12.27 -9.90
C GLY A 370 -1.87 -11.13 -10.21
N TYR A 371 -2.11 -10.83 -11.49
CA TYR A 371 -3.10 -9.83 -11.90
C TYR A 371 -4.53 -10.28 -11.53
N TYR A 372 -4.87 -11.56 -11.73
CA TYR A 372 -6.18 -12.12 -11.40
C TYR A 372 -6.44 -12.14 -9.90
N ASN A 373 -5.43 -12.47 -9.08
CA ASN A 373 -5.56 -12.46 -7.62
C ASN A 373 -6.05 -11.12 -7.08
N TYR A 374 -5.66 -10.02 -7.71
CA TYR A 374 -6.07 -8.69 -7.30
C TYR A 374 -7.30 -8.18 -8.08
N TYR A 375 -7.29 -8.25 -9.41
CA TYR A 375 -8.32 -7.58 -10.22
C TYR A 375 -9.56 -8.43 -10.50
N CYS A 376 -9.54 -9.75 -10.27
CA CYS A 376 -10.74 -10.59 -10.44
C CYS A 376 -11.70 -10.46 -9.25
N ILE A 377 -12.30 -9.29 -9.12
CA ILE A 377 -13.39 -8.99 -8.20
C ILE A 377 -14.75 -9.20 -8.90
N THR A 378 -15.83 -9.27 -8.12
CA THR A 378 -17.20 -9.20 -8.63
C THR A 378 -17.33 -7.99 -9.59
N ASP A 379 -18.00 -8.20 -10.73
CA ASP A 379 -18.25 -7.21 -11.79
C ASP A 379 -17.06 -6.83 -12.70
N ASN A 380 -15.80 -7.18 -12.37
CA ASN A 380 -14.62 -6.82 -13.21
C ASN A 380 -14.13 -7.94 -14.15
N VAL A 381 -14.67 -9.15 -14.05
CA VAL A 381 -14.18 -10.33 -14.81
C VAL A 381 -14.13 -10.06 -16.32
N THR A 382 -15.12 -9.36 -16.87
CA THR A 382 -15.17 -9.01 -18.30
C THR A 382 -13.98 -8.14 -18.76
N THR A 383 -13.58 -7.17 -17.95
CA THR A 383 -12.40 -6.33 -18.22
C THR A 383 -11.11 -7.15 -18.10
N VAL A 384 -11.04 -8.08 -17.16
CA VAL A 384 -9.89 -8.98 -17.02
C VAL A 384 -9.77 -9.93 -18.21
N VAL A 385 -10.89 -10.43 -18.76
CA VAL A 385 -10.89 -11.20 -20.02
C VAL A 385 -10.34 -10.36 -21.18
N LYS A 386 -10.77 -9.10 -21.31
CA LYS A 386 -10.21 -8.18 -22.32
C LYS A 386 -8.70 -8.00 -22.16
N PHE A 387 -8.21 -7.91 -20.91
CA PHE A 387 -6.78 -7.85 -20.61
C PHE A 387 -6.05 -9.13 -21.02
N GLN A 388 -6.59 -10.31 -20.69
CA GLN A 388 -6.03 -11.59 -21.12
C GLN A 388 -5.94 -11.68 -22.64
N ASN A 389 -7.00 -11.33 -23.36
CA ASN A 389 -7.03 -11.33 -24.82
C ASN A 389 -5.96 -10.42 -25.41
N ALA A 390 -5.76 -9.22 -24.85
CA ALA A 390 -4.70 -8.32 -25.26
C ALA A 390 -3.29 -8.91 -25.01
N VAL A 391 -3.08 -9.62 -23.89
CA VAL A 391 -1.82 -10.34 -23.64
C VAL A 391 -1.60 -11.48 -24.63
N ILE A 392 -2.65 -12.24 -24.96
CA ILE A 392 -2.60 -13.31 -25.96
C ILE A 392 -2.23 -12.75 -27.34
N GLN A 393 -2.81 -11.62 -27.73
CA GLN A 393 -2.46 -10.93 -28.99
C GLN A 393 -1.01 -10.45 -29.00
N GLN A 394 -0.52 -9.89 -27.89
CA GLN A 394 0.90 -9.50 -27.75
C GLN A 394 1.82 -10.72 -27.85
N PHE A 395 1.44 -11.84 -27.23
CA PHE A 395 2.21 -13.07 -27.27
C PHE A 395 2.28 -13.63 -28.69
N PHE A 396 1.15 -13.72 -29.39
CA PHE A 396 1.09 -14.10 -30.80
C PHE A 396 1.98 -13.22 -31.69
N LYS A 397 1.88 -11.89 -31.51
CA LYS A 397 2.67 -10.91 -32.26
C LYS A 397 4.17 -11.13 -32.10
N TRP A 398 4.65 -11.34 -30.87
CA TRP A 398 6.09 -11.50 -30.62
C TRP A 398 6.61 -12.87 -31.02
N MET A 399 5.78 -13.91 -30.96
CA MET A 399 6.16 -15.23 -31.47
C MET A 399 6.35 -15.26 -32.97
N ASN A 400 5.53 -14.50 -33.71
CA ASN A 400 5.71 -14.31 -35.14
C ASN A 400 6.79 -13.29 -35.52
N ARG A 401 7.51 -12.71 -34.55
CA ARG A 401 8.64 -11.79 -34.76
C ARG A 401 9.95 -12.33 -34.17
N ARG A 402 10.00 -13.63 -33.92
CA ARG A 402 11.20 -14.34 -33.44
C ARG A 402 12.16 -14.66 -34.59
N SER A 403 11.64 -15.02 -35.76
CA SER A 403 12.44 -15.30 -36.96
C SER A 403 11.89 -14.55 -38.18
N GLN A 404 12.62 -14.60 -39.29
CA GLN A 404 12.23 -13.99 -40.57
C GLN A 404 10.99 -14.67 -41.20
N ARG A 405 10.58 -15.84 -40.71
CA ARG A 405 9.39 -16.58 -41.17
C ARG A 405 8.31 -16.56 -40.09
N LYS A 406 7.04 -16.47 -40.49
CA LYS A 406 5.91 -16.59 -39.55
C LYS A 406 5.89 -18.01 -38.96
N SER A 407 5.97 -18.10 -37.64
CA SER A 407 5.99 -19.38 -36.94
C SER A 407 4.58 -19.96 -36.71
N PHE A 408 3.57 -19.10 -36.54
CA PHE A 408 2.21 -19.50 -36.21
C PHE A 408 1.15 -18.77 -37.06
N GLY A 409 0.23 -19.54 -37.65
CA GLY A 409 -1.12 -19.07 -37.93
C GLY A 409 -1.97 -19.04 -36.65
N TRP A 410 -3.09 -18.32 -36.65
CA TRP A 410 -3.91 -18.16 -35.44
C TRP A 410 -4.47 -19.48 -34.91
N GLU A 411 -4.89 -20.39 -35.80
CA GLU A 411 -5.39 -21.72 -35.43
C GLU A 411 -4.30 -22.58 -34.79
N LYS A 412 -3.11 -22.64 -35.41
CA LYS A 412 -1.94 -23.34 -34.84
C LYS A 412 -1.55 -22.77 -33.49
N PHE A 413 -1.65 -21.45 -33.32
CA PHE A 413 -1.39 -20.80 -32.04
C PHE A 413 -2.44 -21.15 -30.98
N ARG A 414 -3.71 -21.27 -31.37
CA ARG A 414 -4.78 -21.72 -30.47
C ARG A 414 -4.55 -23.15 -30.01
N LEU A 415 -4.14 -24.06 -30.90
CA LEU A 415 -3.73 -25.43 -30.54
C LEU A 415 -2.52 -25.44 -29.59
N PHE A 416 -1.54 -24.55 -29.82
CA PHE A 416 -0.42 -24.37 -28.89
C PHE A 416 -0.90 -23.96 -27.49
N LEU A 417 -1.83 -23.00 -27.40
CA LEU A 417 -2.41 -22.57 -26.12
C LEU A 417 -3.30 -23.64 -25.47
N MET A 418 -3.86 -24.58 -26.24
CA MET A 418 -4.54 -25.76 -25.68
C MET A 418 -3.54 -26.71 -25.04
N LYS A 419 -2.37 -26.90 -25.64
CA LYS A 419 -1.28 -27.72 -25.07
C LYS A 419 -0.61 -27.04 -23.87
N PHE A 420 -0.48 -25.72 -23.89
CA PHE A 420 0.12 -24.93 -22.81
C PHE A 420 -0.86 -23.83 -22.34
N PRO A 421 -1.87 -24.21 -21.54
CA PRO A 421 -2.95 -23.29 -21.18
C PRO A 421 -2.48 -22.16 -20.27
N LEU A 422 -2.90 -20.94 -20.62
CA LEU A 422 -2.83 -19.80 -19.72
C LEU A 422 -3.98 -19.86 -18.71
N PRO A 423 -3.79 -19.34 -17.48
CA PRO A 423 -4.84 -19.34 -16.48
C PRO A 423 -6.06 -18.55 -16.97
N ASN A 424 -7.26 -19.04 -16.63
CA ASN A 424 -8.51 -18.37 -16.95
C ASN A 424 -8.94 -17.42 -15.83
N PRO A 425 -9.47 -16.22 -16.17
CA PRO A 425 -9.99 -15.30 -15.19
C PRO A 425 -11.31 -15.81 -14.62
N ARG A 426 -11.37 -15.93 -13.30
CA ARG A 426 -12.60 -16.23 -12.53
C ARG A 426 -12.68 -15.26 -11.37
N ALA A 427 -13.88 -14.88 -10.94
CA ALA A 427 -14.06 -14.04 -9.75
C ALA A 427 -13.42 -14.76 -8.54
N LYS A 428 -12.49 -14.09 -7.87
CA LYS A 428 -11.77 -14.60 -6.70
C LYS A 428 -12.21 -13.94 -5.41
N VAL A 429 -12.68 -12.71 -5.49
CA VAL A 429 -13.09 -11.92 -4.33
C VAL A 429 -14.50 -11.40 -4.56
N ASN A 430 -15.41 -11.78 -3.67
CA ASN A 430 -16.72 -11.17 -3.61
C ASN A 430 -16.67 -9.86 -2.81
N ILE A 431 -17.00 -8.73 -3.44
CA ILE A 431 -17.01 -7.41 -2.79
C ILE A 431 -18.28 -7.19 -1.94
N TYR A 432 -19.35 -7.94 -2.19
CA TYR A 432 -20.63 -7.77 -1.49
C TYR A 432 -20.72 -8.61 -0.22
N GLU A 433 -19.80 -9.56 -0.07
CA GLU A 433 -19.69 -10.40 1.10
C GLU A 433 -18.69 -9.78 2.08
N LEU A 434 -19.19 -9.29 3.21
CA LEU A 434 -18.36 -8.76 4.28
C LEU A 434 -17.70 -9.91 5.03
N ARG A 435 -16.44 -9.71 5.43
CA ARG A 435 -15.76 -10.64 6.33
C ARG A 435 -16.18 -10.33 7.77
N ASN A 436 -16.18 -11.34 8.63
CA ASN A 436 -16.61 -11.22 10.03
C ASN A 436 -15.97 -10.04 10.77
N HIS A 437 -14.68 -9.77 10.53
CA HIS A 437 -13.96 -8.67 11.18
C HIS A 437 -14.30 -7.27 10.63
N ILE A 438 -15.15 -7.15 9.62
CA ILE A 438 -15.59 -5.90 8.98
C ILE A 438 -17.12 -5.73 9.10
N SER A 439 -17.80 -6.72 9.68
CA SER A 439 -19.27 -6.72 9.80
C SER A 439 -19.81 -5.57 10.67
N TYR A 440 -18.97 -4.92 11.50
CA TYR A 440 -19.34 -3.76 12.32
C TYR A 440 -19.83 -2.53 11.52
N ILE A 441 -19.69 -2.54 10.19
CA ILE A 441 -20.03 -1.41 9.31
C ILE A 441 -21.48 -1.47 8.81
N LEU A 442 -22.09 -2.66 8.87
CA LEU A 442 -23.53 -2.85 8.66
C LEU A 442 -24.29 -2.07 9.73
#